data_AF-A0A8S1Y4R2-F1
#
_entry.id   AF-A0A8S1Y4R2-F1
#
_cell.length_a   1.000
_cell.length_b   1.000
_cell.length_c   1.000
_cell.angle_alpha   90.00
_cell.angle_beta   90.00
_cell.angle_gamma   90.00
#
_symmetry.space_group_name_H-M   'P 1'
#
loop_
_entity.id
_entity.type
_entity.pdbx_description
1 polymer ?
#
loop_
_entity_poly.entity_id
_entity_poly.type
_entity_poly.pdbx_seq_one_letter_code
_entity_poly.pdbx_strand_id
1 'polypeptide(L)'
;MINIEECPTLRPTQQEFENFYEYIEKIDKQYSADFGMVKVIPPKNFRVRLQDYNVSLDNLIIHGPIEQNVYGKGGNYECLHILKKSMPLKDYRNKQLEIDKQHEKLTSDQYEKLYWKSLAFSPPLYGADIKLSLMEVNNSWNLNNVTSLLNYGLKNRIPGVNEPYIYVGSWKTFFAWHKEDLDLCSVNYLHVGKDKFWYSIPETDSHLLEKYAKQTYGDHFNKCSEFLRHKTTVINPYLLKEKVPGIRISKMAHHEGEFMFIFAGAYHQGFNCGFNIAEAVNLATLNWLPLLLKAKICKCVKDNVKIDLIAFAENLQKSPLFKDNEKVLDFVEKAKDMQKILHKPIKKVKM
;
A
#
# COMPACT_ATOMS: atom_id res chain seq x y z
N MET A 1 3.02 9.61 27.76
CA MET A 1 3.30 8.59 26.71
C MET A 1 2.83 9.16 25.39
N ILE A 2 3.62 9.02 24.32
CA ILE A 2 3.21 9.46 22.98
C ILE A 2 2.07 8.54 22.52
N ASN A 3 0.93 9.14 22.18
CA ASN A 3 -0.22 8.41 21.66
C ASN A 3 -0.31 8.59 20.15
N ILE A 4 -0.62 7.50 19.44
CA ILE A 4 -0.93 7.50 18.01
C ILE A 4 -2.40 7.11 17.90
N GLU A 5 -3.18 7.98 17.27
CA GLU A 5 -4.62 7.78 17.14
C GLU A 5 -4.93 6.72 16.08
N GLU A 6 -6.11 6.12 16.20
CA GLU A 6 -6.60 5.20 15.18
C GLU A 6 -7.16 5.97 13.98
N CYS A 7 -6.97 5.44 12.77
CA CYS A 7 -7.68 5.99 11.60
C CYS A 7 -9.19 5.68 11.69
N PRO A 8 -10.04 6.40 10.93
CA PRO A 8 -11.48 6.11 10.89
C PRO A 8 -11.78 4.67 10.45
N THR A 9 -12.77 4.07 11.13
CA THR A 9 -13.37 2.80 10.74
C THR A 9 -14.78 3.06 10.21
N LEU A 10 -14.99 2.76 8.93
CA LEU A 10 -16.22 3.01 8.20
C LEU A 10 -17.07 1.75 8.08
N ARG A 11 -18.38 1.90 8.16
CA ARG A 11 -19.37 0.82 8.10
C ARG A 11 -20.46 1.18 7.07
N PRO A 12 -20.18 1.07 5.76
CA PRO A 12 -21.13 1.44 4.72
C PRO A 12 -22.43 0.66 4.84
N THR A 13 -23.53 1.32 4.50
CA THR A 13 -24.80 0.63 4.23
C THR A 13 -24.69 -0.24 2.98
N GLN A 14 -25.65 -1.15 2.77
CA GLN A 14 -25.69 -1.97 1.56
C GLN A 14 -25.69 -1.09 0.30
N GLN A 15 -26.47 -0.01 0.30
CA GLN A 15 -26.58 0.92 -0.83
C GLN A 15 -25.26 1.67 -1.09
N GLU A 16 -24.60 2.17 -0.04
CA GLU A 16 -23.28 2.80 -0.19
C GLU A 16 -22.21 1.83 -0.69
N PHE A 17 -22.39 0.52 -0.45
CA PHE A 17 -21.48 -0.53 -0.85
C PHE A 17 -21.74 -1.05 -2.28
N GLU A 18 -22.80 -0.61 -2.97
CA GLU A 18 -23.11 -1.07 -4.32
C GLU A 18 -22.12 -0.55 -5.37
N ASN A 19 -21.67 0.70 -5.23
CA ASN A 19 -20.73 1.32 -6.17
C ASN A 19 -19.40 1.62 -5.49
N PHE A 20 -18.43 0.73 -5.70
CA PHE A 20 -17.06 0.90 -5.18
C PHE A 20 -16.46 2.25 -5.57
N TYR A 21 -16.55 2.66 -6.84
CA TYR A 21 -15.89 3.86 -7.34
C TYR A 21 -16.42 5.14 -6.67
N GLU A 22 -17.75 5.27 -6.59
CA GLU A 22 -18.37 6.41 -5.90
C GLU A 22 -18.03 6.43 -4.41
N TYR A 23 -17.99 5.26 -3.77
CA TYR A 23 -17.65 5.16 -2.36
C TYR A 23 -16.20 5.59 -2.09
N ILE A 24 -15.23 5.14 -2.91
CA ILE A 24 -13.83 5.52 -2.73
C ILE A 24 -13.59 7.02 -2.98
N GLU A 25 -14.27 7.62 -3.96
CA GLU A 25 -14.20 9.07 -4.20
C GLU A 25 -14.73 9.86 -2.99
N LYS A 26 -15.85 9.40 -2.39
CA LYS A 26 -16.43 10.01 -1.20
C LYS A 26 -15.47 9.97 -0.01
N ILE A 27 -14.92 8.80 0.31
CA ILE A 27 -14.05 8.64 1.49
C ILE A 27 -12.68 9.28 1.30
N ASP A 28 -12.14 9.30 0.08
CA ASP A 28 -10.91 10.03 -0.22
C ASP A 28 -11.08 11.52 0.05
N LYS A 29 -12.13 12.14 -0.50
CA LYS A 29 -12.43 13.56 -0.25
C LYS A 29 -12.55 13.89 1.24
N GLN A 30 -13.02 12.94 2.04
CA GLN A 30 -13.29 13.17 3.46
C GLN A 30 -12.08 12.93 4.38
N TYR A 31 -11.21 11.96 4.07
CA TYR A 31 -10.24 11.46 5.04
C TYR A 31 -8.77 11.49 4.59
N SER A 32 -8.48 11.66 3.30
CA SER A 32 -7.10 11.51 2.80
C SER A 32 -6.12 12.54 3.34
N ALA A 33 -6.55 13.79 3.47
CA ALA A 33 -5.72 14.88 3.96
C ALA A 33 -5.31 14.75 5.44
N ASP A 34 -6.09 14.01 6.23
CA ASP A 34 -5.92 13.93 7.69
C ASP A 34 -5.29 12.61 8.14
N PHE A 35 -5.68 11.50 7.53
CA PHE A 35 -5.30 10.17 8.01
C PHE A 35 -4.39 9.41 7.04
N GLY A 36 -4.50 9.66 5.74
CA GLY A 36 -3.81 8.89 4.69
C GLY A 36 -4.32 7.45 4.51
N MET A 37 -5.11 6.93 5.45
CA MET A 37 -5.77 5.63 5.36
C MET A 37 -7.12 5.60 6.08
N VAL A 38 -7.96 4.63 5.72
CA VAL A 38 -9.18 4.27 6.45
C VAL A 38 -9.38 2.76 6.46
N LYS A 39 -10.11 2.27 7.46
CA LYS A 39 -10.61 0.91 7.49
C LYS A 39 -12.07 0.88 7.07
N VAL A 40 -12.45 -0.09 6.23
CA VAL A 40 -13.85 -0.29 5.81
C VAL A 40 -14.28 -1.70 6.18
N ILE A 41 -15.35 -1.78 6.97
CA ILE A 41 -15.94 -3.06 7.36
C ILE A 41 -17.17 -3.29 6.48
N PRO A 42 -17.15 -4.31 5.61
CA PRO A 42 -18.22 -4.50 4.64
C PRO A 42 -19.54 -4.90 5.34
N PRO A 43 -20.69 -4.75 4.66
CA PRO A 43 -21.97 -5.25 5.15
C PRO A 43 -21.91 -6.74 5.51
N LYS A 44 -22.69 -7.18 6.51
CA LYS A 44 -22.61 -8.55 7.07
C LYS A 44 -22.74 -9.69 6.03
N ASN A 45 -23.48 -9.45 4.96
CA ASN A 45 -23.74 -10.45 3.91
C ASN A 45 -22.69 -10.43 2.79
N PHE A 46 -21.68 -9.56 2.88
CA PHE A 46 -20.62 -9.50 1.90
C PHE A 46 -19.76 -10.77 1.94
N ARG A 47 -19.49 -11.29 0.75
CA ARG A 47 -18.67 -12.49 0.53
C ARG A 47 -17.81 -12.23 -0.69
N VAL A 48 -16.53 -12.57 -0.59
CA VAL A 48 -15.58 -12.46 -1.71
C VAL A 48 -15.22 -13.81 -2.30
N ARG A 49 -15.36 -14.89 -1.52
CA ARG A 49 -14.89 -16.24 -1.90
C ARG A 49 -15.95 -17.27 -1.55
N LEU A 50 -16.11 -18.28 -2.42
CA LEU A 50 -17.02 -19.41 -2.24
C LEU A 50 -16.27 -20.65 -1.72
N GLN A 51 -15.02 -20.85 -2.18
CA GLN A 51 -14.17 -21.95 -1.75
C GLN A 51 -13.54 -21.71 -0.36
N ASP A 52 -13.24 -22.79 0.36
CA ASP A 52 -12.54 -22.71 1.64
C ASP A 52 -11.07 -22.30 1.45
N TYR A 53 -10.50 -21.52 2.36
CA TYR A 53 -9.10 -21.08 2.21
C TYR A 53 -8.07 -22.18 2.51
N ASN A 54 -8.46 -23.24 3.21
CA ASN A 54 -7.51 -24.22 3.72
C ASN A 54 -7.14 -25.25 2.65
N VAL A 55 -8.12 -26.01 2.17
CA VAL A 55 -7.96 -27.10 1.21
C VAL A 55 -7.70 -26.57 -0.20
N SER A 56 -8.46 -25.56 -0.65
CA SER A 56 -8.32 -25.08 -2.04
C SER A 56 -6.96 -24.44 -2.36
N LEU A 57 -6.22 -24.00 -1.34
CA LEU A 57 -4.93 -23.33 -1.51
C LEU A 57 -3.72 -24.19 -1.11
N ASP A 58 -3.91 -25.44 -0.66
CA ASP A 58 -2.82 -26.30 -0.16
C ASP A 58 -1.70 -26.51 -1.20
N ASN A 59 -2.07 -26.60 -2.48
CA ASN A 59 -1.14 -26.83 -3.59
C ASN A 59 -0.57 -25.53 -4.19
N LEU A 60 -0.98 -24.36 -3.71
CA LEU A 60 -0.43 -23.10 -4.18
C LEU A 60 1.06 -23.02 -3.80
N ILE A 61 1.92 -22.68 -4.76
CA ILE A 61 3.34 -22.49 -4.50
C ILE A 61 3.63 -21.03 -4.18
N ILE A 62 4.25 -20.80 -3.02
CA ILE A 62 4.88 -19.53 -2.70
C ILE A 62 6.24 -19.52 -3.38
N HIS A 63 6.34 -18.77 -4.48
CA HIS A 63 7.60 -18.61 -5.20
C HIS A 63 8.49 -17.61 -4.47
N GLY A 64 9.71 -18.03 -4.14
CA GLY A 64 10.71 -17.13 -3.57
C GLY A 64 10.26 -16.36 -2.32
N PRO A 65 9.78 -17.01 -1.24
CA PRO A 65 9.43 -16.28 -0.03
C PRO A 65 10.66 -15.53 0.53
N ILE A 66 10.42 -14.35 1.10
CA ILE A 66 11.46 -13.40 1.49
C ILE A 66 11.70 -13.51 3.00
N GLU A 67 12.92 -13.82 3.42
CA GLU A 67 13.32 -13.71 4.82
C GLU A 67 13.79 -12.28 5.11
N GLN A 68 13.15 -11.64 6.09
CA GLN A 68 13.34 -10.21 6.40
C GLN A 68 14.36 -10.03 7.54
N ASN A 69 15.60 -9.73 7.18
CA ASN A 69 16.71 -9.61 8.12
C ASN A 69 16.87 -8.15 8.54
N VAL A 70 16.39 -7.81 9.74
CA VAL A 70 16.37 -6.43 10.24
C VAL A 70 17.64 -6.11 11.03
N TYR A 71 18.24 -4.97 10.76
CA TYR A 71 19.35 -4.40 11.51
C TYR A 71 19.10 -2.93 11.83
N GLY A 72 19.79 -2.41 12.85
CA GLY A 72 19.57 -1.07 13.39
C GLY A 72 19.20 -1.09 14.86
N LYS A 73 18.96 0.08 15.44
CA LYS A 73 18.67 0.24 16.87
C LYS A 73 17.93 1.54 17.15
N GLY A 74 17.31 1.63 18.33
CA GLY A 74 16.71 2.88 18.81
C GLY A 74 15.52 3.35 18.00
N GLY A 75 14.80 2.43 17.34
CA GLY A 75 13.63 2.75 16.53
C GLY A 75 13.91 3.10 15.07
N ASN A 76 15.17 3.18 14.65
CA ASN A 76 15.55 3.31 13.24
C ASN A 76 16.20 2.01 12.77
N TYR A 77 15.60 1.39 11.75
CA TYR A 77 16.01 0.09 11.24
C TYR A 77 16.05 0.06 9.72
N GLU A 78 16.76 -0.92 9.22
CA GLU A 78 16.82 -1.29 7.82
C GLU A 78 16.62 -2.80 7.67
N CYS A 79 16.13 -3.21 6.52
CA CYS A 79 15.86 -4.61 6.20
C CYS A 79 16.70 -5.07 5.01
N LEU A 80 17.36 -6.22 5.17
CA LEU A 80 17.89 -7.01 4.07
C LEU A 80 16.91 -8.13 3.73
N HIS A 81 16.42 -8.12 2.49
CA HIS A 81 15.55 -9.16 1.96
C HIS A 81 16.37 -10.31 1.38
N ILE A 82 16.23 -11.51 1.94
CA ILE A 82 16.90 -12.73 1.47
C ILE A 82 15.87 -13.67 0.86
N LEU A 83 15.94 -13.88 -0.45
CA LEU A 83 15.08 -14.82 -1.17
C LEU A 83 15.36 -16.25 -0.72
N LYS A 84 14.32 -16.99 -0.34
CA LYS A 84 14.39 -18.41 0.02
C LYS A 84 13.83 -19.30 -1.07
N LYS A 85 14.02 -20.61 -0.93
CA LYS A 85 13.49 -21.60 -1.87
C LYS A 85 11.96 -21.56 -1.84
N SER A 86 11.36 -21.67 -3.03
CA SER A 86 9.92 -21.81 -3.17
C SER A 86 9.39 -22.98 -2.37
N MET A 87 8.18 -22.85 -1.84
CA MET A 87 7.55 -23.89 -1.02
C MET A 87 6.03 -23.89 -1.18
N PRO A 88 5.35 -25.03 -0.96
CA PRO A 88 3.90 -25.07 -0.87
C PRO A 88 3.35 -24.18 0.25
N LEU A 89 2.22 -23.52 0.00
CA LEU A 89 1.51 -22.72 0.99
C LEU A 89 1.15 -23.55 2.22
N LYS A 90 0.79 -24.82 2.04
CA LYS A 90 0.50 -25.76 3.13
C LYS A 90 1.65 -25.86 4.13
N ASP A 91 2.88 -26.04 3.63
CA ASP A 91 4.06 -26.20 4.48
C ASP A 91 4.38 -24.89 5.22
N TYR A 92 4.23 -23.76 4.53
CA TYR A 92 4.35 -22.45 5.14
C TYR A 92 3.32 -22.29 6.26
N ARG A 93 2.03 -22.53 5.98
CA ARG A 93 0.92 -22.41 6.93
C ARG A 93 1.16 -23.28 8.17
N ASN A 94 1.47 -24.56 7.99
CA ASN A 94 1.68 -25.50 9.09
C ASN A 94 2.78 -25.02 10.04
N LYS A 95 3.89 -24.53 9.49
CA LYS A 95 4.98 -23.96 10.29
C LYS A 95 4.55 -22.74 11.09
N GLN A 96 3.79 -21.83 10.47
CA GLN A 96 3.38 -20.59 11.13
C GLN A 96 2.29 -20.80 12.18
N LEU A 97 1.36 -21.72 11.95
CA LEU A 97 0.31 -22.03 12.93
C LEU A 97 0.89 -22.55 14.26
N GLU A 98 2.01 -23.27 14.25
CA GLU A 98 2.71 -23.66 15.48
C GLU A 98 3.34 -22.48 16.23
N ILE A 99 3.80 -21.46 15.50
CA ILE A 99 4.33 -20.22 16.08
C ILE A 99 3.18 -19.37 16.65
N ASP A 100 2.06 -19.28 15.93
CA ASP A 100 0.90 -18.49 16.34
C ASP A 100 0.29 -18.97 17.66
N LYS A 101 0.38 -20.27 17.98
CA LYS A 101 -0.04 -20.83 19.29
C LYS A 101 0.70 -20.17 20.47
N GLN A 102 1.93 -19.71 20.28
CA GLN A 102 2.73 -19.06 21.33
C GLN A 102 2.19 -17.67 21.69
N HIS A 103 1.46 -17.04 20.77
CA HIS A 103 0.98 -15.66 20.88
C HIS A 103 -0.56 -15.56 20.81
N GLU A 104 -1.27 -16.68 20.87
CA GLU A 104 -2.70 -16.76 20.54
C GLU A 104 -3.59 -15.84 21.39
N LYS A 105 -3.18 -15.55 22.63
CA LYS A 105 -3.93 -14.73 23.60
C LYS A 105 -3.60 -13.23 23.54
N LEU A 106 -2.68 -12.80 22.65
CA LEU A 106 -2.30 -11.40 22.56
C LEU A 106 -3.38 -10.59 21.85
N THR A 107 -3.72 -9.42 22.40
CA THR A 107 -4.51 -8.40 21.70
C THR A 107 -3.66 -7.71 20.63
N SER A 108 -4.33 -7.03 19.68
CA SER A 108 -3.63 -6.25 18.64
C SER A 108 -2.65 -5.21 19.23
N ASP A 109 -3.00 -4.51 20.31
CA ASP A 109 -2.09 -3.60 21.02
C ASP A 109 -0.90 -4.30 21.68
N GLN A 110 -1.09 -5.53 22.16
CA GLN A 110 0.00 -6.32 22.75
C GLN A 110 0.95 -6.82 21.66
N TYR A 111 0.42 -7.21 20.50
CA TYR A 111 1.23 -7.52 19.31
C TYR A 111 2.06 -6.32 18.86
N GLU A 112 1.48 -5.11 18.80
CA GLU A 112 2.21 -3.88 18.48
C GLU A 112 3.40 -3.65 19.43
N LYS A 113 3.18 -3.76 20.74
CA LYS A 113 4.25 -3.58 21.73
C LYS A 113 5.32 -4.66 21.60
N LEU A 114 4.93 -5.91 21.36
CA LEU A 114 5.86 -7.02 21.19
C LEU A 114 6.68 -6.88 19.90
N TYR A 115 6.05 -6.45 18.80
CA TYR A 115 6.68 -6.23 17.50
C TYR A 115 7.84 -5.25 17.63
N TRP A 116 7.59 -4.05 18.17
CA TRP A 116 8.64 -3.03 18.30
C TRP A 116 9.76 -3.41 19.27
N LYS A 117 9.48 -4.27 20.26
CA LYS A 117 10.51 -4.81 21.18
C LYS A 117 11.36 -5.92 20.55
N SER A 118 10.83 -6.63 19.55
CA SER A 118 11.43 -7.87 19.03
C SER A 118 11.82 -7.81 17.55
N LEU A 119 11.60 -6.69 16.87
CA LEU A 119 11.78 -6.52 15.42
C LEU A 119 13.13 -7.06 14.89
N ALA A 120 14.24 -6.78 15.60
CA ALA A 120 15.58 -7.17 15.17
C ALA A 120 15.94 -8.65 15.45
N PHE A 121 15.09 -9.40 16.14
CA PHE A 121 15.36 -10.79 16.51
C PHE A 121 14.54 -11.75 15.65
N SER A 122 15.08 -12.92 15.33
CA SER A 122 14.39 -14.01 14.61
C SER A 122 13.74 -13.59 13.28
N PRO A 123 14.50 -13.43 12.19
CA PRO A 123 14.00 -13.00 10.89
C PRO A 123 12.75 -13.78 10.44
N PRO A 124 11.62 -13.11 10.15
CA PRO A 124 10.42 -13.78 9.69
C PRO A 124 10.49 -14.04 8.18
N LEU A 125 9.69 -15.00 7.70
CA LEU A 125 9.59 -15.38 6.29
C LEU A 125 8.27 -14.84 5.73
N TYR A 126 8.29 -14.12 4.61
CA TYR A 126 7.13 -13.47 4.02
C TYR A 126 6.86 -13.96 2.60
N GLY A 127 5.67 -14.48 2.33
CA GLY A 127 5.22 -14.79 0.96
C GLY A 127 4.57 -13.57 0.32
N ALA A 128 5.35 -12.67 -0.25
CA ALA A 128 4.85 -11.44 -0.89
C ALA A 128 4.77 -11.58 -2.42
N ASP A 129 4.01 -10.67 -3.04
CA ASP A 129 3.98 -10.44 -4.48
C ASP A 129 3.64 -11.70 -5.34
N ILE A 130 2.70 -12.52 -4.86
CA ILE A 130 2.16 -13.64 -5.63
C ILE A 130 1.00 -13.12 -6.50
N LYS A 131 1.19 -13.09 -7.82
CA LYS A 131 0.17 -12.65 -8.79
C LYS A 131 -1.01 -13.64 -8.84
N LEU A 132 -2.09 -13.35 -8.10
CA LEU A 132 -3.30 -14.15 -7.99
C LEU A 132 -4.43 -13.28 -7.41
N SER A 133 -5.68 -13.64 -7.70
CA SER A 133 -6.84 -13.18 -6.92
C SER A 133 -7.56 -14.38 -6.31
N LEU A 134 -7.99 -14.23 -5.07
CA LEU A 134 -8.82 -15.18 -4.34
C LEU A 134 -10.30 -14.78 -4.35
N MET A 135 -10.64 -13.64 -4.93
CA MET A 135 -12.01 -13.13 -5.04
C MET A 135 -12.77 -13.75 -6.21
N GLU A 136 -13.75 -14.59 -5.89
CA GLU A 136 -14.57 -15.36 -6.83
C GLU A 136 -15.94 -14.72 -7.07
N VAL A 137 -16.46 -13.98 -6.09
CA VAL A 137 -17.78 -13.37 -6.20
C VAL A 137 -17.68 -12.13 -7.07
N ASN A 138 -18.46 -12.09 -8.14
CA ASN A 138 -18.51 -10.94 -9.03
C ASN A 138 -19.38 -9.83 -8.41
N ASN A 139 -18.72 -8.86 -7.79
CA ASN A 139 -19.33 -7.66 -7.23
C ASN A 139 -18.39 -6.46 -7.46
N SER A 140 -18.86 -5.25 -7.19
CA SER A 140 -18.08 -4.03 -7.43
C SER A 140 -16.81 -3.90 -6.56
N TRP A 141 -16.69 -4.70 -5.50
CA TRP A 141 -15.55 -4.76 -4.58
C TRP A 141 -14.61 -5.94 -4.86
N ASN A 142 -14.81 -6.67 -5.96
CA ASN A 142 -13.88 -7.70 -6.39
C ASN A 142 -12.59 -7.05 -6.90
N LEU A 143 -11.50 -7.18 -6.14
CA LEU A 143 -10.22 -6.51 -6.43
C LEU A 143 -9.60 -6.94 -7.77
N ASN A 144 -9.97 -8.08 -8.33
CA ASN A 144 -9.54 -8.49 -9.64
C ASN A 144 -10.17 -7.65 -10.77
N ASN A 145 -11.37 -7.11 -10.56
CA ASN A 145 -12.16 -6.42 -11.57
C ASN A 145 -12.70 -5.06 -11.08
N VAL A 146 -12.07 -4.49 -10.06
CA VAL A 146 -12.54 -3.27 -9.42
C VAL A 146 -12.46 -2.07 -10.37
N THR A 147 -13.48 -1.21 -10.32
CA THR A 147 -13.55 0.02 -11.12
C THR A 147 -12.87 1.17 -10.38
N SER A 148 -11.92 1.82 -11.05
CA SER A 148 -11.19 3.00 -10.57
C SER A 148 -10.91 3.98 -11.71
N LEU A 149 -10.37 5.16 -11.41
CA LEU A 149 -9.98 6.13 -12.43
C LEU A 149 -8.95 5.55 -13.44
N LEU A 150 -8.13 4.58 -13.00
CA LEU A 150 -7.17 3.89 -13.87
C LEU A 150 -7.85 3.16 -15.03
N ASN A 151 -9.04 2.57 -14.80
CA ASN A 151 -9.77 1.84 -15.83
C ASN A 151 -10.24 2.76 -16.97
N TYR A 152 -10.38 4.06 -16.71
CA TYR A 152 -10.81 5.05 -17.71
C TYR A 152 -9.64 5.76 -18.39
N GLY A 153 -8.50 5.90 -17.70
CA GLY A 153 -7.31 6.53 -18.27
C GLY A 153 -6.35 5.57 -18.97
N LEU A 154 -6.29 4.30 -18.56
CA LEU A 154 -5.43 3.28 -19.17
C LEU A 154 -6.16 2.47 -20.25
N LYS A 155 -5.45 2.12 -21.32
CA LYS A 155 -5.97 1.19 -22.35
C LYS A 155 -5.89 -0.28 -21.93
N ASN A 156 -4.86 -0.62 -21.15
CA ASN A 156 -4.54 -1.99 -20.73
C ASN A 156 -4.22 -2.02 -19.23
N ARG A 157 -4.36 -3.21 -18.64
CA ARG A 157 -3.86 -3.46 -17.28
C ARG A 157 -2.33 -3.46 -17.27
N ILE A 158 -1.76 -2.95 -16.18
CA ILE A 158 -0.34 -2.91 -15.87
C ILE A 158 -0.09 -3.90 -14.72
N PRO A 159 0.70 -4.96 -14.95
CA PRO A 159 1.11 -5.87 -13.87
C PRO A 159 1.80 -5.13 -12.73
N GLY A 160 1.50 -5.53 -11.51
CA GLY A 160 2.01 -4.84 -10.30
C GLY A 160 1.25 -3.58 -9.93
N VAL A 161 0.28 -3.13 -10.72
CA VAL A 161 -0.49 -1.91 -10.46
C VAL A 161 -1.98 -2.22 -10.34
N ASN A 162 -2.65 -2.49 -11.45
CA ASN A 162 -4.10 -2.77 -11.45
C ASN A 162 -4.39 -4.26 -11.69
N GLU A 163 -3.43 -5.14 -11.37
CA GLU A 163 -3.62 -6.57 -11.20
C GLU A 163 -3.42 -6.92 -9.72
N PRO A 164 -4.30 -7.74 -9.11
CA PRO A 164 -4.19 -8.06 -7.69
C PRO A 164 -3.02 -9.01 -7.40
N TYR A 165 -2.46 -8.83 -6.21
CA TYR A 165 -1.43 -9.68 -5.64
C TYR A 165 -1.88 -10.17 -4.27
N ILE A 166 -1.52 -11.41 -3.94
CA ILE A 166 -1.71 -11.95 -2.60
C ILE A 166 -0.42 -11.91 -1.80
N TYR A 167 -0.60 -11.78 -0.49
CA TYR A 167 0.45 -11.70 0.50
C TYR A 167 0.14 -12.68 1.63
N VAL A 168 1.06 -13.59 1.87
CA VAL A 168 0.97 -14.62 2.92
C VAL A 168 1.85 -14.18 4.08
N GLY A 169 1.23 -13.63 5.13
CA GLY A 169 1.91 -13.13 6.32
C GLY A 169 2.36 -14.24 7.26
N SER A 170 3.33 -13.91 8.12
CA SER A 170 3.63 -14.67 9.33
C SER A 170 3.94 -13.69 10.45
N TRP A 171 4.02 -14.17 11.69
CA TRP A 171 4.34 -13.32 12.83
C TRP A 171 5.60 -12.47 12.53
N LYS A 172 5.44 -11.15 12.66
CA LYS A 172 6.48 -10.12 12.49
C LYS A 172 6.90 -9.83 11.04
N THR A 173 6.37 -10.51 10.02
CA THR A 173 6.60 -10.03 8.65
C THR A 173 6.00 -8.64 8.49
N PHE A 174 6.68 -7.78 7.74
CA PHE A 174 6.33 -6.36 7.68
C PHE A 174 6.46 -5.78 6.28
N PHE A 175 5.84 -4.62 6.09
CA PHE A 175 6.03 -3.73 4.95
C PHE A 175 6.55 -2.40 5.50
N ALA A 176 7.71 -1.98 4.99
CA ALA A 176 8.42 -0.80 5.44
C ALA A 176 7.70 0.50 5.03
N TRP A 177 8.16 1.67 5.50
CA TRP A 177 7.60 2.95 5.08
C TRP A 177 7.75 3.14 3.58
N HIS A 178 6.63 3.26 2.87
CA HIS A 178 6.61 3.56 1.45
C HIS A 178 5.31 4.26 1.01
N LYS A 179 5.35 4.80 -0.20
CA LYS A 179 4.18 5.15 -1.00
C LYS A 179 4.03 4.11 -2.10
N GLU A 180 2.83 3.99 -2.63
CA GLU A 180 2.58 3.15 -3.80
C GLU A 180 3.31 3.70 -5.04
N ASP A 181 3.46 2.85 -6.06
CA ASP A 181 4.04 3.25 -7.33
C ASP A 181 3.23 4.39 -7.96
N LEU A 182 3.94 5.39 -8.48
CA LEU A 182 3.35 6.64 -8.98
C LEU A 182 2.44 7.35 -7.96
N ASP A 183 2.66 7.12 -6.67
CA ASP A 183 1.88 7.68 -5.55
C ASP A 183 0.38 7.36 -5.64
N LEU A 184 0.03 6.21 -6.22
CA LEU A 184 -1.34 5.70 -6.32
C LEU A 184 -1.98 5.44 -4.95
N CYS A 185 -3.30 5.23 -4.97
CA CYS A 185 -3.97 4.61 -3.84
C CYS A 185 -3.76 3.09 -3.88
N SER A 186 -4.04 2.42 -2.76
CA SER A 186 -4.17 0.97 -2.71
C SER A 186 -5.34 0.55 -1.85
N VAL A 187 -5.93 -0.60 -2.16
CA VAL A 187 -6.87 -1.30 -1.29
C VAL A 187 -6.32 -2.66 -0.95
N ASN A 188 -6.44 -3.05 0.31
CA ASN A 188 -6.04 -4.35 0.83
C ASN A 188 -7.25 -5.01 1.50
N TYR A 189 -7.55 -6.26 1.15
CA TYR A 189 -8.55 -7.09 1.81
C TYR A 189 -7.86 -8.22 2.57
N LEU A 190 -8.15 -8.38 3.86
CA LEU A 190 -7.61 -9.48 4.66
C LEU A 190 -8.53 -10.69 4.55
N HIS A 191 -8.15 -11.69 3.76
CA HIS A 191 -8.99 -12.84 3.46
C HIS A 191 -9.20 -13.77 4.65
N VAL A 192 -8.11 -14.13 5.32
CA VAL A 192 -8.11 -15.13 6.40
C VAL A 192 -6.89 -14.94 7.32
N GLY A 193 -7.05 -15.28 8.59
CA GLY A 193 -5.96 -15.45 9.56
C GLY A 193 -5.85 -14.32 10.58
N LYS A 194 -4.64 -14.14 11.11
CA LYS A 194 -4.35 -13.15 12.15
C LYS A 194 -4.34 -11.72 11.59
N ASP A 195 -4.56 -10.75 12.49
CA ASP A 195 -4.58 -9.33 12.17
C ASP A 195 -3.33 -8.85 11.41
N LYS A 196 -3.51 -7.80 10.63
CA LYS A 196 -2.42 -7.00 10.06
C LYS A 196 -2.46 -5.61 10.67
N PHE A 197 -1.35 -5.11 11.18
CA PHE A 197 -1.28 -3.79 11.81
C PHE A 197 -0.72 -2.77 10.84
N TRP A 198 -1.27 -1.56 10.83
CA TRP A 198 -0.93 -0.49 9.90
C TRP A 198 -0.58 0.80 10.63
N TYR A 199 0.31 1.56 10.02
CA TYR A 199 0.57 2.96 10.32
C TYR A 199 0.52 3.77 9.04
N SER A 200 0.04 5.01 9.13
CA SER A 200 -0.08 5.91 7.97
C SER A 200 0.30 7.34 8.35
N ILE A 201 0.90 8.05 7.38
CA ILE A 201 1.15 9.49 7.40
C ILE A 201 0.44 10.05 6.16
N PRO A 202 -0.47 11.03 6.30
CA PRO A 202 -1.17 11.62 5.15
C PRO A 202 -0.19 12.30 4.20
N GLU A 203 -0.57 12.40 2.92
CA GLU A 203 0.26 13.00 1.86
C GLU A 203 0.74 14.41 2.23
N THR A 204 -0.10 15.19 2.90
CA THR A 204 0.17 16.56 3.35
C THR A 204 1.38 16.65 4.31
N ASP A 205 1.67 15.57 5.04
CA ASP A 205 2.79 15.47 5.99
C ASP A 205 3.96 14.61 5.45
N SER A 206 3.85 14.06 4.23
CA SER A 206 4.86 13.16 3.62
C SER A 206 6.28 13.74 3.65
N HIS A 207 6.41 15.03 3.34
CA HIS A 207 7.67 15.77 3.34
C HIS A 207 8.38 15.78 4.71
N LEU A 208 7.64 15.65 5.82
CA LEU A 208 8.21 15.60 7.17
C LEU A 208 8.93 14.27 7.40
N LEU A 209 8.33 13.15 6.97
CA LEU A 209 8.98 11.84 6.99
C LEU A 209 10.20 11.84 6.08
N GLU A 210 10.08 12.34 4.84
CA GLU A 210 11.19 12.39 3.88
C GLU A 210 12.38 13.19 4.44
N LYS A 211 12.12 14.32 5.11
CA LYS A 211 13.15 15.13 5.77
C LYS A 211 13.85 14.36 6.90
N TYR A 212 13.09 13.71 7.78
CA TYR A 212 13.65 12.91 8.87
C TYR A 212 14.46 11.72 8.33
N ALA A 213 13.93 11.02 7.33
CA ALA A 213 14.57 9.89 6.69
C ALA A 213 15.86 10.31 5.99
N LYS A 214 15.89 11.45 5.29
CA LYS A 214 17.10 12.01 4.70
C LYS A 214 18.18 12.32 5.74
N GLN A 215 17.80 12.87 6.89
CA GLN A 215 18.75 13.18 7.97
C GLN A 215 19.30 11.93 8.63
N THR A 216 18.48 10.90 8.78
CA THR A 216 18.84 9.63 9.46
C THR A 216 19.61 8.68 8.53
N TYR A 217 19.25 8.64 7.25
CA TYR A 217 19.74 7.70 6.24
C TYR A 217 20.41 8.44 5.06
N GLY A 218 21.29 9.40 5.38
CA GLY A 218 21.91 10.29 4.40
C GLY A 218 22.62 9.57 3.25
N ASP A 219 23.31 8.46 3.52
CA ASP A 219 24.00 7.67 2.51
C ASP A 219 23.04 7.03 1.50
N HIS A 220 21.87 6.58 1.96
CA HIS A 220 20.82 6.04 1.09
C HIS A 220 20.22 7.14 0.22
N PHE A 221 19.93 8.30 0.82
CA PHE A 221 19.42 9.45 0.08
C PHE A 221 20.38 9.92 -1.01
N ASN A 222 21.69 9.96 -0.71
CA ASN A 222 22.71 10.35 -1.67
C ASN A 222 22.80 9.38 -2.86
N LYS A 223 22.51 8.09 -2.65
CA LYS A 223 22.42 7.09 -3.72
C LYS A 223 21.09 7.17 -4.49
N CYS A 224 20.00 7.40 -3.78
CA CYS A 224 18.65 7.48 -4.34
C CYS A 224 17.78 8.43 -3.52
N SER A 225 17.32 9.53 -4.12
CA SER A 225 16.42 10.47 -3.43
C SER A 225 15.07 9.86 -3.07
N GLU A 226 14.69 8.76 -3.74
CA GLU A 226 13.44 8.01 -3.55
C GLU A 226 13.67 6.67 -2.83
N PHE A 227 14.73 6.55 -2.01
CA PHE A 227 15.12 5.25 -1.42
C PHE A 227 14.05 4.60 -0.54
N LEU A 228 13.10 5.35 0.01
CA LEU A 228 11.96 4.77 0.75
C LEU A 228 11.11 3.85 -0.14
N ARG A 229 11.11 4.06 -1.46
CA ARG A 229 10.47 3.14 -2.43
C ARG A 229 11.15 1.78 -2.52
N HIS A 230 12.35 1.62 -1.97
CA HIS A 230 13.02 0.32 -1.90
C HIS A 230 12.36 -0.60 -0.86
N LYS A 231 11.43 -0.08 -0.04
CA LYS A 231 10.69 -0.83 0.98
C LYS A 231 11.60 -1.56 1.98
N THR A 232 12.74 -0.95 2.32
CA THR A 232 13.72 -1.50 3.28
C THR A 232 13.86 -0.67 4.56
N THR A 233 13.36 0.56 4.61
CA THR A 233 13.56 1.49 5.73
C THR A 233 12.40 1.44 6.72
N VAL A 234 12.66 0.98 7.94
CA VAL A 234 11.64 0.83 8.99
C VAL A 234 11.93 1.82 10.12
N ILE A 235 10.96 2.69 10.39
CA ILE A 235 11.10 3.73 11.43
C ILE A 235 9.94 3.56 12.39
N ASN A 236 10.25 3.39 13.68
CA ASN A 236 9.26 3.29 14.73
C ASN A 236 8.40 4.57 14.75
N PRO A 237 7.07 4.46 14.61
CA PRO A 237 6.20 5.61 14.46
C PRO A 237 6.13 6.44 15.74
N TYR A 238 6.31 5.83 16.92
CA TYR A 238 6.36 6.56 18.19
C TYR A 238 7.64 7.40 18.31
N LEU A 239 8.77 6.87 17.82
CA LEU A 239 10.01 7.66 17.71
C LEU A 239 9.81 8.82 16.73
N LEU A 240 9.23 8.55 15.56
CA LEU A 240 9.01 9.57 14.55
C LEU A 240 8.13 10.71 15.07
N LYS A 241 7.03 10.38 15.76
CA LYS A 241 6.15 11.36 16.40
C LYS A 241 6.83 12.14 17.54
N GLU A 242 7.79 11.53 18.24
CA GLU A 242 8.61 12.22 19.23
C GLU A 242 9.56 13.23 18.59
N LYS A 243 10.24 12.83 17.51
CA LYS A 243 11.35 13.59 16.90
C LYS A 243 10.89 14.63 15.88
N VAL A 244 9.67 14.50 15.36
CA VAL A 244 9.15 15.36 14.30
C VAL A 244 7.85 16.03 14.77
N PRO A 245 7.94 17.19 15.43
CA PRO A 245 6.77 17.92 15.90
C PRO A 245 5.79 18.22 14.74
N GLY A 246 4.50 18.00 14.99
CA GLY A 246 3.44 18.28 14.02
C GLY A 246 3.15 17.17 13.02
N ILE A 247 3.97 16.11 12.94
CA ILE A 247 3.66 14.98 12.05
C ILE A 247 2.41 14.23 12.52
N ARG A 248 1.41 14.11 11.64
CA ARG A 248 0.26 13.25 11.87
C ARG A 248 0.61 11.81 11.50
N ILE A 249 0.34 10.92 12.45
CA ILE A 249 0.48 9.48 12.27
C ILE A 249 -0.78 8.85 12.83
N SER A 250 -1.37 7.97 12.03
CA SER A 250 -2.51 7.14 12.41
C SER A 250 -2.09 5.68 12.48
N LYS A 251 -2.75 4.87 13.30
CA LYS A 251 -2.57 3.41 13.36
C LYS A 251 -3.88 2.67 13.16
N MET A 252 -3.83 1.38 12.82
CA MET A 252 -5.03 0.54 12.74
C MET A 252 -4.72 -0.95 12.78
N ALA A 253 -5.51 -1.70 13.55
CA ALA A 253 -5.61 -3.15 13.41
C ALA A 253 -6.60 -3.51 12.31
N HIS A 254 -6.12 -4.22 11.28
CA HIS A 254 -6.89 -4.73 10.16
C HIS A 254 -7.25 -6.19 10.43
N HIS A 255 -8.55 -6.49 10.60
CA HIS A 255 -9.03 -7.82 10.94
C HIS A 255 -9.50 -8.58 9.70
N GLU A 256 -9.63 -9.91 9.84
CA GLU A 256 -10.15 -10.79 8.81
C GLU A 256 -11.52 -10.31 8.30
N GLY A 257 -11.69 -10.30 6.98
CA GLY A 257 -12.91 -9.90 6.30
C GLY A 257 -13.10 -8.40 6.13
N GLU A 258 -12.14 -7.58 6.55
CA GLU A 258 -12.17 -6.11 6.43
C GLU A 258 -11.33 -5.63 5.23
N PHE A 259 -11.50 -4.36 4.88
CA PHE A 259 -10.66 -3.66 3.90
C PHE A 259 -9.84 -2.55 4.58
N MET A 260 -8.61 -2.35 4.11
CA MET A 260 -7.80 -1.17 4.38
C MET A 260 -7.56 -0.41 3.09
N PHE A 261 -7.87 0.89 3.10
CA PHE A 261 -7.59 1.80 2.00
C PHE A 261 -6.44 2.72 2.38
N ILE A 262 -5.46 2.84 1.50
CA ILE A 262 -4.39 3.83 1.56
C ILE A 262 -4.63 4.82 0.43
N PHE A 263 -4.65 6.11 0.76
CA PHE A 263 -4.88 7.18 -0.21
C PHE A 263 -3.60 7.58 -0.92
N ALA A 264 -3.78 8.21 -2.08
CA ALA A 264 -2.70 8.63 -2.94
C ALA A 264 -1.68 9.50 -2.19
N GLY A 265 -0.40 9.22 -2.38
CA GLY A 265 0.70 9.93 -1.75
C GLY A 265 0.90 9.69 -0.24
N ALA A 266 0.04 8.92 0.42
CA ALA A 266 0.20 8.61 1.83
C ALA A 266 1.32 7.59 2.05
N TYR A 267 2.19 7.89 3.02
CA TYR A 267 3.19 6.93 3.48
C TYR A 267 2.54 5.93 4.42
N HIS A 268 2.88 4.65 4.29
CA HIS A 268 2.39 3.61 5.19
C HIS A 268 3.45 2.55 5.47
N GLN A 269 3.34 1.93 6.63
CA GLN A 269 4.12 0.76 7.07
C GLN A 269 3.26 -0.13 7.95
N GLY A 270 3.74 -1.32 8.28
CA GLY A 270 2.99 -2.20 9.19
C GLY A 270 3.52 -3.61 9.23
N PHE A 271 2.85 -4.48 9.97
CA PHE A 271 3.29 -5.85 10.22
C PHE A 271 2.13 -6.84 10.35
N ASN A 272 2.42 -8.13 10.21
CA ASN A 272 1.45 -9.20 10.40
C ASN A 272 1.57 -9.80 11.81
N CYS A 273 0.43 -10.02 12.45
CA CYS A 273 0.35 -10.58 13.80
C CYS A 273 0.49 -12.12 13.82
N GLY A 274 0.54 -12.77 12.65
CA GLY A 274 0.67 -14.23 12.52
C GLY A 274 0.42 -14.68 11.08
N PHE A 275 0.06 -15.95 10.91
CA PHE A 275 -0.36 -16.46 9.61
C PHE A 275 -1.62 -15.72 9.14
N ASN A 276 -1.53 -15.12 7.96
CA ASN A 276 -2.69 -14.54 7.28
C ASN A 276 -2.49 -14.54 5.76
N ILE A 277 -3.59 -14.32 5.03
CA ILE A 277 -3.57 -14.10 3.59
C ILE A 277 -4.32 -12.81 3.30
N ALA A 278 -3.67 -11.87 2.63
CA ALA A 278 -4.29 -10.63 2.17
C ALA A 278 -4.18 -10.51 0.65
N GLU A 279 -5.12 -9.83 0.02
CA GLU A 279 -5.08 -9.45 -1.40
C GLU A 279 -5.05 -7.93 -1.50
N ALA A 280 -4.24 -7.38 -2.41
CA ALA A 280 -4.20 -5.95 -2.66
C ALA A 280 -4.07 -5.61 -4.14
N VAL A 281 -4.54 -4.41 -4.49
CA VAL A 281 -4.44 -3.83 -5.83
C VAL A 281 -4.32 -2.31 -5.72
N ASN A 282 -3.61 -1.67 -6.65
CA ASN A 282 -3.60 -0.22 -6.78
C ASN A 282 -4.82 0.29 -7.54
N LEU A 283 -5.23 1.48 -7.17
CA LEU A 283 -6.35 2.20 -7.78
C LEU A 283 -6.04 3.69 -7.80
N ALA A 284 -6.88 4.43 -8.53
CA ALA A 284 -6.82 5.89 -8.54
C ALA A 284 -8.20 6.51 -8.34
N THR A 285 -8.18 7.66 -7.67
CA THR A 285 -9.28 8.61 -7.54
C THR A 285 -8.92 9.91 -8.27
N LEU A 286 -9.86 10.84 -8.37
CA LEU A 286 -9.60 12.16 -8.94
C LEU A 286 -8.56 12.97 -8.14
N ASN A 287 -8.41 12.73 -6.83
CA ASN A 287 -7.41 13.40 -6.00
C ASN A 287 -5.97 12.98 -6.32
N TRP A 288 -5.78 11.86 -7.01
CA TRP A 288 -4.45 11.40 -7.41
C TRP A 288 -3.88 12.19 -8.61
N LEU A 289 -4.72 12.77 -9.48
CA LEU A 289 -4.26 13.41 -10.72
C LEU A 289 -3.16 14.47 -10.51
N PRO A 290 -3.25 15.38 -9.52
CA PRO A 290 -2.18 16.35 -9.27
C PRO A 290 -0.88 15.70 -8.76
N LEU A 291 -0.97 14.54 -8.10
CA LEU A 291 0.18 13.80 -7.58
C LEU A 291 0.89 13.04 -8.70
N LEU A 292 0.16 12.46 -9.65
CA LEU A 292 0.75 11.82 -10.84
C LEU A 292 1.70 12.76 -11.60
N LEU A 293 1.35 14.04 -11.73
CA LEU A 293 2.20 15.04 -12.39
C LEU A 293 3.52 15.33 -11.65
N LYS A 294 3.56 15.07 -10.33
CA LYS A 294 4.70 15.33 -9.45
C LYS A 294 5.43 14.05 -9.03
N ALA A 295 4.88 12.89 -9.36
CA ALA A 295 5.36 11.60 -8.88
C ALA A 295 6.83 11.39 -9.27
N LYS A 296 7.65 11.18 -8.26
CA LYS A 296 9.07 10.83 -8.44
C LYS A 296 9.22 9.32 -8.40
N ILE A 297 10.12 8.82 -9.24
CA ILE A 297 10.44 7.38 -9.32
C ILE A 297 11.86 7.12 -8.85
N CYS A 298 12.07 5.94 -8.28
CA CYS A 298 13.41 5.45 -8.01
C CYS A 298 14.14 5.18 -9.34
N LYS A 299 15.40 5.61 -9.44
CA LYS A 299 16.23 5.38 -10.64
C LYS A 299 17.16 4.17 -10.53
N CYS A 300 17.13 3.45 -9.41
CA CYS A 300 17.99 2.28 -9.18
C CYS A 300 17.53 1.04 -9.94
N VAL A 301 16.23 0.95 -10.26
CA VAL A 301 15.62 -0.16 -11.00
C VAL A 301 15.26 0.32 -12.41
N LYS A 302 15.47 -0.52 -13.43
CA LYS A 302 15.21 -0.16 -14.84
C LYS A 302 13.71 -0.22 -15.18
N ASP A 303 13.00 -1.18 -14.61
CA ASP A 303 11.62 -1.53 -14.95
C ASP A 303 10.61 -0.85 -14.01
N ASN A 304 10.67 0.49 -13.93
CA ASN A 304 9.68 1.25 -13.16
C ASN A 304 8.35 1.32 -13.91
N VAL A 305 7.26 1.33 -13.14
CA VAL A 305 5.92 1.65 -13.62
C VAL A 305 5.91 3.05 -14.24
N LYS A 306 5.34 3.17 -15.44
CA LYS A 306 5.19 4.44 -16.17
C LYS A 306 3.80 4.54 -16.75
N ILE A 307 3.23 5.74 -16.69
CA ILE A 307 1.96 6.09 -17.34
C ILE A 307 2.27 7.20 -18.35
N ASP A 308 1.80 7.01 -19.58
CA ASP A 308 1.82 8.08 -20.59
C ASP A 308 0.76 9.12 -20.20
N LEU A 309 1.22 10.27 -19.69
CA LEU A 309 0.36 11.33 -19.18
C LEU A 309 -0.59 11.88 -20.24
N ILE A 310 -0.14 11.98 -21.51
CA ILE A 310 -0.95 12.55 -22.58
C ILE A 310 -2.01 11.55 -23.00
N ALA A 311 -1.63 10.30 -23.26
CA ALA A 311 -2.59 9.26 -23.58
C ALA A 311 -3.62 9.09 -22.45
N PHE A 312 -3.17 9.14 -21.19
CA PHE A 312 -4.05 9.05 -20.02
C PHE A 312 -5.05 10.22 -19.96
N ALA A 313 -4.55 11.45 -20.13
CA ALA A 313 -5.39 12.66 -20.17
C ALA A 313 -6.43 12.63 -21.30
N GLU A 314 -6.02 12.23 -22.50
CA GLU A 314 -6.92 12.12 -23.66
C GLU A 314 -8.01 11.06 -23.46
N ASN A 315 -7.67 9.91 -22.85
CA ASN A 315 -8.64 8.86 -22.57
C ASN A 315 -9.68 9.34 -21.53
N LEU A 316 -9.24 10.02 -20.47
CA LEU A 316 -10.16 10.64 -19.52
C LEU A 316 -11.07 11.68 -20.17
N GLN A 317 -10.54 12.53 -21.06
CA GLN A 317 -11.33 13.54 -21.76
C GLN A 317 -12.34 12.95 -22.75
N LYS A 318 -12.11 11.74 -23.26
CA LYS A 318 -13.07 10.99 -24.09
C LYS A 318 -14.19 10.33 -23.28
N SER A 319 -13.97 10.12 -21.98
CA SER A 319 -14.97 9.50 -21.11
C SER A 319 -16.13 10.46 -20.84
N PRO A 320 -17.39 10.07 -21.11
CA PRO A 320 -18.56 10.89 -20.77
C PRO A 320 -18.66 11.25 -19.29
N LEU A 321 -18.07 10.43 -18.41
CA LEU A 321 -18.07 10.65 -16.95
C LEU A 321 -17.13 11.76 -16.51
N PHE A 322 -16.06 12.03 -17.28
CA PHE A 322 -14.95 12.87 -16.84
C PHE A 322 -14.66 14.05 -17.75
N LYS A 323 -15.22 14.09 -18.96
CA LYS A 323 -14.96 15.14 -19.96
C LYS A 323 -15.17 16.56 -19.45
N ASP A 324 -16.14 16.76 -18.55
CA ASP A 324 -16.51 18.07 -17.99
C ASP A 324 -16.07 18.22 -16.52
N ASN A 325 -15.30 17.26 -15.98
CA ASN A 325 -14.84 17.30 -14.61
C ASN A 325 -13.66 18.27 -14.45
N GLU A 326 -13.78 19.25 -13.54
CA GLU A 326 -12.78 20.30 -13.34
C GLU A 326 -11.36 19.77 -13.07
N LYS A 327 -11.22 18.71 -12.25
CA LYS A 327 -9.91 18.12 -11.94
C LYS A 327 -9.30 17.44 -13.16
N VAL A 328 -10.13 16.86 -14.02
CA VAL A 328 -9.66 16.25 -15.28
C VAL A 328 -9.26 17.32 -16.28
N LEU A 329 -10.03 18.40 -16.41
CA LEU A 329 -9.69 19.52 -17.29
C LEU A 329 -8.35 20.17 -16.87
N ASP A 330 -8.16 20.44 -15.58
CA ASP A 330 -6.90 20.95 -15.01
C ASP A 330 -5.73 19.99 -15.26
N PHE A 331 -5.94 18.69 -15.06
CA PHE A 331 -4.94 17.67 -15.34
C PHE A 331 -4.56 17.62 -16.83
N VAL A 332 -5.54 17.68 -17.74
CA VAL A 332 -5.31 17.69 -19.20
C VAL A 332 -4.48 18.89 -19.62
N GLU A 333 -4.80 20.08 -19.10
CA GLU A 333 -4.03 21.30 -19.39
C GLU A 333 -2.57 21.16 -18.93
N LYS A 334 -2.36 20.77 -17.67
CA LYS A 334 -1.02 20.60 -17.10
C LYS A 334 -0.21 19.51 -17.79
N ALA A 335 -0.83 18.38 -18.15
CA ALA A 335 -0.17 17.30 -18.87
C ALA A 335 0.35 17.80 -20.25
N LYS A 336 -0.47 18.56 -20.98
CA LYS A 336 -0.08 19.18 -22.26
C LYS A 336 1.06 20.18 -22.10
N ASP A 337 1.05 20.97 -21.04
CA ASP A 337 2.12 21.93 -20.79
C ASP A 337 3.45 21.27 -20.41
N MET A 338 3.43 20.19 -19.63
CA MET A 338 4.62 19.38 -19.35
C MET A 338 5.23 18.79 -20.64
N GLN A 339 4.40 18.36 -21.59
CA GLN A 339 4.89 17.87 -22.88
C GLN A 339 5.59 18.98 -23.68
N LYS A 340 5.06 20.21 -23.69
CA LYS A 340 5.70 21.36 -24.37
C LYS A 340 7.06 21.68 -23.77
N ILE A 341 7.24 21.55 -22.45
CA ILE A 341 8.51 21.78 -21.76
C ILE A 341 9.55 20.72 -22.17
N LEU A 342 9.15 19.45 -22.23
CA LEU A 342 10.02 18.34 -22.63
C LEU A 342 10.50 18.43 -24.10
N HIS A 343 9.73 19.10 -24.97
CA HIS A 343 10.06 19.28 -26.39
C HIS A 343 10.72 20.65 -26.70
N LYS A 344 11.03 21.48 -25.70
CA LYS A 344 11.81 22.71 -25.95
C LYS A 344 13.24 22.33 -26.36
N PRO A 345 13.76 22.83 -27.50
CA PRO A 345 15.15 22.59 -27.87
C PRO A 345 16.06 23.13 -26.78
N ILE A 346 16.98 22.29 -26.30
CA ILE A 346 18.02 22.68 -25.34
C ILE A 346 18.79 23.83 -25.99
N LYS A 347 18.67 25.05 -25.44
CA LYS A 347 19.53 26.16 -25.84
C LYS A 347 20.96 25.72 -25.53
N LYS A 348 21.73 25.40 -26.57
CA LYS A 348 23.19 25.27 -26.45
C LYS A 348 23.69 26.58 -25.86
N VAL A 349 24.11 26.54 -24.59
CA VAL A 349 24.90 27.62 -24.02
C VAL A 349 26.18 27.65 -24.84
N LYS A 350 26.36 28.70 -25.65
CA LYS A 350 27.66 28.98 -26.25
C LYS A 350 28.60 29.29 -25.09
N MET A 351 29.51 28.37 -24.77
CA MET A 351 30.71 28.69 -23.99
C MET A 351 31.66 29.51 -24.86
#